data_AF-A0A0Q6VW24-F1
#
_entry.id   AF-A0A0Q6VW24-F1
#
_cell.length_a   1.000
_cell.length_b   1.000
_cell.length_c   1.000
_cell.angle_alpha   90.00
_cell.angle_beta   90.00
_cell.angle_gamma   90.00
#
_symmetry.space_group_name_H-M   'P 1'
#
loop_
_entity.id
_entity.type
_entity.pdbx_description
1 polymer ?
#
loop_
_entity_poly.entity_id
_entity_poly.type
_entity_poly.pdbx_seq_one_letter_code
_entity_poly.pdbx_strand_id
1 'polypeptide(L)'
;MILDVAPGDQFILLLDGLSGEFTADVASEYEPIKLRNLVDDEVAELERIDFALAQARGDIIRTTRDGKELTLMDAKDLLGFQKPEGSKVTIKELTQWKTQNNKLVRGATLIFYIKRFRKERPGTGCLSLKNWLGSHYPDALKAGYGDWLPSPSSLTRAMDRALAFLWLR
;
A
#
# COMPACT_ATOMS: atom_id res chain seq x y z
N MET A 1 7.61 -24.19 13.08
CA MET A 1 7.56 -22.80 12.60
C MET A 1 6.47 -22.11 13.39
N ILE A 2 6.79 -21.13 14.23
CA ILE A 2 5.80 -20.39 15.02
C ILE A 2 5.41 -19.18 14.18
N LEU A 3 4.17 -19.18 13.66
CA LEU A 3 3.60 -18.00 13.02
C LEU A 3 3.03 -17.11 14.12
N ASP A 4 3.48 -15.87 14.17
CA ASP A 4 3.04 -14.87 15.14
C ASP A 4 1.64 -14.35 14.76
N VAL A 5 0.61 -15.19 14.73
CA VAL A 5 -0.79 -14.85 14.38
C VAL A 5 -1.67 -15.15 15.59
N ALA A 6 -2.43 -14.14 16.04
CA ALA A 6 -3.36 -14.27 17.15
C ALA A 6 -4.83 -14.25 16.69
N PRO A 7 -5.76 -14.88 17.44
CA PRO A 7 -7.18 -14.70 17.21
C PRO A 7 -7.57 -13.22 17.28
N GLY A 8 -8.33 -12.75 16.28
CA GLY A 8 -8.73 -11.35 16.17
C GLY A 8 -7.74 -10.43 15.45
N ASP A 9 -6.56 -10.93 15.05
CA ASP A 9 -5.70 -10.21 14.12
C ASP A 9 -6.44 -10.02 12.78
N GLN A 10 -6.29 -8.85 12.17
CA GLN A 10 -6.88 -8.55 10.86
C GLN A 10 -5.82 -8.47 9.79
N PHE A 11 -6.18 -8.91 8.59
CA PHE A 11 -5.29 -9.02 7.45
C PHE A 11 -5.99 -8.53 6.18
N ILE A 12 -5.21 -7.89 5.31
CA ILE A 12 -5.55 -7.72 3.90
C ILE A 12 -4.90 -8.87 3.13
N LEU A 13 -5.72 -9.64 2.42
CA LEU A 13 -5.27 -10.68 1.52
C LEU A 13 -5.34 -10.18 0.07
N LEU A 14 -4.30 -10.49 -0.71
CA LEU A 14 -4.13 -10.13 -2.11
C LEU A 14 -3.87 -11.39 -2.97
N LEU A 15 -4.40 -12.54 -2.55
CA LEU A 15 -4.21 -13.82 -3.24
C LEU A 15 -5.17 -13.95 -4.44
N ASP A 16 -4.71 -14.61 -5.51
CA ASP A 16 -5.55 -14.94 -6.65
C ASP A 16 -6.70 -15.87 -6.20
N GLY A 17 -7.93 -15.36 -6.26
CA GLY A 17 -9.14 -16.08 -5.84
C GLY A 17 -9.55 -15.89 -4.37
N LEU A 18 -8.73 -15.22 -3.55
CA LEU A 18 -9.05 -14.89 -2.16
C LEU A 18 -8.46 -13.52 -1.81
N SER A 19 -9.23 -12.46 -2.10
CA SER A 19 -8.81 -11.07 -1.91
C SER A 19 -9.83 -10.29 -1.07
N GLY A 20 -9.35 -9.51 -0.10
CA GLY A 20 -10.24 -8.77 0.80
C GLY A 20 -9.66 -8.57 2.20
N GLU A 21 -10.51 -8.17 3.13
CA GLU A 21 -10.17 -7.98 4.54
C GLU A 21 -10.69 -9.14 5.35
N PHE A 22 -9.80 -9.77 6.12
CA PHE A 22 -10.09 -10.98 6.86
C PHE A 22 -9.68 -10.83 8.32
N THR A 23 -10.42 -11.49 9.21
CA THR A 23 -10.02 -11.68 10.61
C THR A 23 -9.56 -13.11 10.80
N ALA A 24 -8.41 -13.30 11.45
CA ALA A 24 -7.92 -14.62 11.80
C ALA A 24 -8.66 -15.18 13.01
N ASP A 25 -9.10 -16.42 12.87
CA ASP A 25 -9.54 -17.29 13.95
C ASP A 25 -8.55 -18.44 14.05
N VAL A 26 -7.78 -18.46 15.14
CA VAL A 26 -6.71 -19.45 15.36
C VAL A 26 -7.07 -20.29 16.57
N ALA A 27 -7.56 -21.51 16.32
CA ALA A 27 -7.95 -22.42 17.37
C ALA A 27 -6.76 -23.14 18.03
N SER A 28 -5.69 -23.43 17.28
CA SER A 28 -4.54 -24.23 17.72
C SER A 28 -3.29 -23.90 16.90
N GLU A 29 -2.08 -24.28 17.38
CA GLU A 29 -0.80 -24.16 16.66
C GLU A 29 -0.57 -25.23 15.57
N TYR A 30 -1.44 -26.24 15.51
CA TYR A 30 -1.31 -27.36 14.56
C TYR A 30 -2.38 -27.39 13.47
N GLU A 31 -3.41 -26.56 13.57
CA GLU A 31 -4.52 -26.49 12.61
C GLU A 31 -4.25 -25.45 11.50
N PRO A 32 -4.93 -25.54 10.34
CA PRO A 32 -4.93 -24.45 9.37
C PRO A 32 -5.42 -23.13 9.98
N ILE A 33 -4.91 -22.01 9.47
CA ILE A 33 -5.39 -20.68 9.89
C ILE A 33 -6.74 -20.45 9.24
N LYS A 34 -7.77 -20.23 10.06
CA LYS A 34 -9.10 -19.86 9.56
C LYS A 34 -9.17 -18.35 9.42
N LEU A 35 -9.60 -17.91 8.26
CA LEU A 35 -9.72 -16.50 7.89
C LEU A 35 -11.17 -16.23 7.56
N ARG A 36 -11.78 -15.35 8.33
CA ARG A 36 -13.18 -14.96 8.12
C ARG A 36 -13.23 -13.60 7.45
N ASN A 37 -13.87 -13.53 6.30
CA ASN A 37 -14.03 -12.30 5.54
C ASN A 37 -14.91 -11.33 6.31
N LEU A 38 -14.48 -10.08 6.43
CA LEU A 38 -15.21 -9.04 7.15
C LEU A 38 -16.46 -8.54 6.40
N VAL A 39 -16.58 -8.80 5.09
CA VAL A 39 -17.66 -8.31 4.24
C VAL A 39 -18.82 -9.29 4.15
N ASP A 40 -18.54 -10.56 3.86
CA ASP A 40 -19.54 -11.60 3.60
C ASP A 40 -19.54 -12.75 4.64
N ASP A 41 -18.68 -12.67 5.66
CA ASP A 41 -18.51 -13.67 6.73
C ASP A 41 -18.10 -15.07 6.21
N GLU A 42 -17.67 -15.18 4.94
CA GLU A 42 -17.15 -16.42 4.39
C GLU A 42 -15.85 -16.83 5.11
N VAL A 43 -15.73 -18.13 5.38
CA VAL A 43 -14.57 -18.70 6.07
C VAL A 43 -13.70 -19.42 5.05
N ALA A 44 -12.46 -18.95 4.93
CA ALA A 44 -11.40 -19.62 4.19
C ALA A 44 -10.43 -20.29 5.17
N GLU A 45 -9.94 -21.48 4.83
CA GLU A 45 -8.88 -22.14 5.58
C GLU A 45 -7.59 -22.08 4.75
N LEU A 46 -6.52 -21.61 5.36
CA LEU A 46 -5.19 -21.58 4.75
C LEU A 46 -4.21 -22.43 5.55
N GLU A 47 -3.50 -23.31 4.86
CA GLU A 47 -2.40 -24.04 5.46
C GLU A 47 -1.35 -23.07 6.00
N ARG A 48 -0.77 -23.39 7.16
CA ARG A 48 0.18 -22.49 7.83
C ARG A 48 1.40 -22.18 6.96
N ILE A 49 1.90 -23.17 6.23
CA ILE A 49 3.05 -22.99 5.35
C ILE A 49 2.70 -22.01 4.22
N ASP A 50 1.54 -22.15 3.61
CA ASP A 50 1.09 -21.27 2.54
C ASP A 50 0.84 -19.86 3.05
N PHE A 51 0.25 -19.73 4.24
CA PHE A 51 0.07 -18.44 4.90
C PHE A 51 1.41 -17.73 5.15
N ALA A 52 2.40 -18.46 5.68
CA ALA A 52 3.74 -17.92 5.93
C ALA A 52 4.43 -17.47 4.64
N LEU A 53 4.34 -18.28 3.58
CA LEU A 53 4.90 -17.97 2.27
C LEU A 53 4.22 -16.75 1.65
N ALA A 54 2.90 -16.67 1.71
CA ALA A 54 2.12 -15.55 1.20
C ALA A 54 2.40 -14.26 1.99
N GLN A 55 2.51 -14.34 3.31
CA GLN A 55 2.91 -13.20 4.14
C GLN A 55 4.34 -12.72 3.82
N ALA A 56 5.28 -13.64 3.61
CA ALA A 56 6.66 -13.30 3.23
C ALA A 56 6.76 -12.66 1.83
N ARG A 57 5.84 -12.99 0.92
CA ARG A 57 5.74 -12.38 -0.42
C ARG A 57 5.04 -11.02 -0.41
N GLY A 58 4.37 -10.68 0.68
CA GLY A 58 3.56 -9.46 0.79
C GLY A 58 2.13 -9.61 0.25
N ASP A 59 1.70 -10.84 -0.03
CA ASP A 59 0.33 -11.14 -0.48
C ASP A 59 -0.66 -11.18 0.70
N ILE A 60 -0.14 -11.23 1.94
CA ILE A 60 -0.92 -11.12 3.19
C ILE A 60 -0.29 -10.02 4.05
N ILE A 61 -1.05 -8.97 4.34
CA ILE A 61 -0.59 -7.81 5.10
C ILE A 61 -1.42 -7.70 6.38
N ARG A 62 -0.77 -7.70 7.54
CA ARG A 62 -1.48 -7.50 8.82
C ARG A 62 -1.86 -6.03 8.99
N THR A 63 -3.10 -5.79 9.36
CA THR A 63 -3.65 -4.45 9.60
C THR A 63 -3.99 -4.21 11.06
N THR A 64 -4.28 -5.25 11.83
CA THR A 64 -4.61 -5.13 13.25
C THR A 64 -3.90 -6.23 14.03
N ARG A 65 -3.35 -5.88 15.19
CA ARG A 65 -2.79 -6.81 16.16
C ARG A 65 -3.33 -6.51 17.54
N ASP A 66 -3.85 -7.52 18.24
CA ASP A 66 -4.43 -7.36 19.59
C ASP A 66 -5.46 -6.22 19.68
N GLY A 67 -6.30 -6.07 18.65
CA GLY A 67 -7.31 -5.01 18.56
C GLY A 67 -6.76 -3.60 18.32
N LYS A 68 -5.45 -3.44 18.13
CA LYS A 68 -4.82 -2.17 17.73
C LYS A 68 -4.56 -2.18 16.24
N GLU A 69 -5.07 -1.17 15.54
CA GLU A 69 -4.71 -0.93 14.14
C GLU A 69 -3.19 -0.71 14.07
N LEU A 70 -2.52 -1.62 13.38
CA LEU A 70 -1.19 -1.36 12.87
C LEU A 70 -1.38 -0.32 11.78
N THR A 71 -0.70 0.83 11.93
CA THR A 71 -0.69 1.85 10.90
C THR A 71 -0.23 1.16 9.61
N LEU A 72 -1.15 0.95 8.67
CA LEU A 72 -0.86 0.38 7.35
C LEU A 72 0.36 1.13 6.84
N MET A 73 1.45 0.39 6.63
CA MET A 73 2.76 0.91 6.22
C MET A 73 2.55 2.16 5.38
N ASP A 74 2.88 3.32 5.96
CA ASP A 74 2.71 4.55 5.23
C ASP A 74 3.64 4.45 4.01
N ALA A 75 3.40 5.21 2.95
CA ALA A 75 4.26 5.10 1.76
C ALA A 75 5.77 5.25 2.12
N LYS A 76 6.08 5.91 3.24
CA LYS A 76 7.39 6.02 3.88
C LYS A 76 7.98 4.70 4.40
N ASP A 77 7.16 3.83 4.98
CA ASP A 77 7.61 2.54 5.50
C ASP A 77 8.00 1.60 4.35
N LEU A 78 7.23 1.61 3.26
CA LEU A 78 7.58 0.91 2.01
C LEU A 78 8.92 1.40 1.42
N LEU A 79 9.26 2.69 1.56
CA LEU A 79 10.56 3.24 1.14
C LEU A 79 11.70 2.75 2.03
N GLY A 80 11.43 2.48 3.31
CA GLY A 80 12.39 1.97 4.29
C GLY A 80 12.72 0.49 4.11
N PHE A 81 11.72 -0.37 3.89
CA PHE A 81 11.90 -1.83 3.79
C PHE A 81 12.60 -2.31 2.53
N GLN A 82 12.57 -1.53 1.45
CA GLN A 82 13.17 -1.98 0.19
C GLN A 82 14.67 -1.73 0.08
N LYS A 83 15.26 -0.88 0.93
CA LYS A 83 16.70 -0.58 0.82
C LYS A 83 17.47 -1.88 1.08
N PRO A 84 18.23 -2.41 0.12
CA PRO A 84 18.90 -3.69 0.31
C PRO A 84 20.01 -3.51 1.36
N GLU A 85 19.77 -3.98 2.58
CA GLU A 85 20.78 -4.00 3.64
C GLU A 85 21.66 -5.24 3.45
N GLY A 86 22.88 -5.02 2.95
CA GLY A 86 23.87 -6.09 2.79
C GLY A 86 24.97 -5.75 1.79
N SER A 87 26.20 -6.18 2.07
CA SER A 87 27.43 -5.84 1.33
C SER A 87 27.60 -6.52 -0.03
N LYS A 88 26.56 -7.14 -0.60
CA LYS A 88 26.62 -7.87 -1.88
C LYS A 88 25.37 -7.67 -2.73
N VAL A 89 24.99 -6.43 -2.99
CA VAL A 89 23.95 -6.11 -3.99
C VAL A 89 24.61 -5.98 -5.35
N THR A 90 24.17 -6.75 -6.33
CA THR A 90 24.64 -6.59 -7.71
C THR A 90 24.16 -5.25 -8.28
N ILE A 91 24.91 -4.67 -9.23
CA ILE A 91 24.52 -3.40 -9.90
C ILE A 91 23.11 -3.47 -10.48
N LYS A 92 22.71 -4.66 -10.96
CA LYS A 92 21.38 -4.94 -11.50
C LYS A 92 20.28 -4.82 -10.43
N GLU A 93 20.46 -5.45 -9.28
CA GLU A 93 19.51 -5.39 -8.15
C GLU A 93 19.40 -3.97 -7.59
N LEU A 94 20.51 -3.24 -7.51
CA LEU A 94 20.52 -1.85 -7.07
C LEU A 94 19.76 -0.94 -8.04
N THR A 95 19.87 -1.20 -9.34
CA THR A 95 19.14 -0.46 -10.39
C THR A 95 17.64 -0.79 -10.39
N GLN A 96 17.30 -2.06 -10.19
CA GLN A 96 15.91 -2.50 -10.04
C GLN A 96 15.27 -1.90 -8.80
N TRP A 97 15.98 -1.91 -7.68
CA TRP A 97 15.57 -1.25 -6.44
C TRP A 97 15.33 0.24 -6.66
N LYS A 98 16.29 0.98 -7.24
CA LYS A 98 16.10 2.41 -7.56
C LYS A 98 14.88 2.65 -8.42
N THR A 99 14.63 1.78 -9.39
CA THR A 99 13.47 1.88 -10.29
C THR A 99 12.16 1.65 -9.54
N GLN A 100 12.09 0.65 -8.67
CA GLN A 100 10.92 0.36 -7.85
C GLN A 100 10.66 1.46 -6.82
N ASN A 101 11.71 1.88 -6.09
CA ASN A 101 11.66 2.97 -5.15
C ASN A 101 11.16 4.27 -5.81
N ASN A 102 11.67 4.60 -7.00
CA ASN A 102 11.19 5.75 -7.76
C ASN A 102 9.71 5.65 -8.14
N LYS A 103 9.21 4.46 -8.48
CA LYS A 103 7.78 4.24 -8.77
C LYS A 103 6.93 4.45 -7.52
N LEU A 104 7.38 3.94 -6.38
CA LEU A 104 6.71 4.10 -5.09
C LEU A 104 6.65 5.57 -4.67
N VAL A 105 7.78 6.28 -4.71
CA VAL A 105 7.83 7.73 -4.45
C VAL A 105 6.85 8.47 -5.34
N ARG A 106 6.85 8.19 -6.66
CA ARG A 106 5.92 8.84 -7.60
C ARG A 106 4.46 8.55 -7.27
N GLY A 107 4.12 7.31 -6.92
CA GLY A 107 2.77 6.92 -6.50
C GLY A 107 2.33 7.65 -5.23
N ALA A 108 3.20 7.69 -4.22
CA ALA A 108 2.96 8.40 -2.96
C ALA A 108 2.73 9.90 -3.18
N THR A 109 3.58 10.53 -3.99
CA THR A 109 3.43 11.95 -4.35
C THR A 109 2.11 12.20 -5.08
N LEU A 110 1.68 11.31 -5.99
CA LEU A 110 0.37 11.43 -6.65
C LEU A 110 -0.78 11.35 -5.64
N ILE A 111 -0.72 10.44 -4.67
CA ILE A 111 -1.75 10.30 -3.62
C ILE A 111 -1.86 11.60 -2.80
N PHE A 112 -0.72 12.22 -2.44
CA PHE A 112 -0.71 13.51 -1.75
C PHE A 112 -1.49 14.57 -2.52
N TYR A 113 -1.18 14.74 -3.81
CA TYR A 113 -1.86 15.73 -4.64
C TYR A 113 -3.33 15.39 -4.87
N ILE A 114 -3.71 14.12 -5.05
CA ILE A 114 -5.12 13.72 -5.18
C ILE A 114 -5.91 14.03 -3.90
N LYS A 115 -5.38 13.68 -2.73
CA LYS A 115 -5.99 14.00 -1.43
C LYS A 115 -6.18 15.51 -1.28
N ARG A 116 -5.19 16.30 -1.68
CA ARG A 116 -5.25 17.76 -1.59
C ARG A 116 -6.23 18.36 -2.60
N PHE A 117 -6.24 17.87 -3.84
CA PHE A 117 -7.18 18.30 -4.88
C PHE A 117 -8.65 18.07 -4.45
N ARG A 118 -8.93 17.00 -3.71
CA ARG A 118 -10.27 16.76 -3.14
C ARG A 118 -10.70 17.83 -2.13
N LYS A 119 -9.75 18.41 -1.39
CA LYS A 119 -10.01 19.47 -0.40
C LYS A 119 -10.03 20.86 -1.03
N GLU A 120 -9.13 21.10 -1.97
CA GLU A 120 -8.92 22.40 -2.60
C GLU A 120 -8.67 22.20 -4.10
N ARG A 121 -9.68 22.54 -4.91
CA ARG A 121 -9.60 22.40 -6.36
C ARG A 121 -8.98 23.65 -6.97
N PRO A 122 -7.93 23.52 -7.80
CA PRO A 122 -7.50 24.63 -8.64
C PRO A 122 -8.58 25.00 -9.66
N GLY A 123 -8.54 26.25 -10.15
CA GLY A 123 -9.39 26.71 -11.24
C GLY A 123 -9.22 25.86 -12.51
N THR A 124 -10.20 25.94 -13.41
CA THR A 124 -10.25 25.15 -14.65
C THR A 124 -9.15 25.58 -15.63
N GLY A 125 -8.21 24.68 -15.95
CA GLY A 125 -7.15 24.94 -16.94
C GLY A 125 -5.83 24.21 -16.68
N CYS A 126 -5.01 24.04 -17.72
CA CYS A 126 -3.68 23.43 -17.59
C CYS A 126 -2.69 24.34 -16.85
N LEU A 127 -2.74 25.66 -17.11
CA LEU A 127 -1.90 26.66 -16.45
C LEU A 127 -2.22 26.80 -14.96
N SER A 128 -3.51 26.78 -14.60
CA SER A 128 -3.95 26.81 -13.20
C SER A 128 -3.52 25.54 -12.45
N LEU A 129 -3.61 24.37 -13.09
CA LEU A 129 -3.16 23.11 -12.48
C LEU A 129 -1.64 23.07 -12.31
N LYS A 130 -0.87 23.54 -13.29
CA LYS A 130 0.60 23.63 -13.21
C LYS A 130 1.04 24.54 -12.06
N ASN A 131 0.41 25.72 -11.94
CA ASN A 131 0.72 26.68 -10.88
C ASN A 131 0.33 26.12 -9.50
N TRP A 132 -0.81 25.45 -9.40
CA TRP A 132 -1.26 24.81 -8.16
C TRP A 132 -0.36 23.65 -7.72
N LEU A 133 0.16 22.86 -8.67
CA LEU A 133 1.17 21.84 -8.36
C LEU A 133 2.45 22.48 -7.81
N GLY A 134 2.91 23.57 -8.45
CA GLY A 134 4.10 24.30 -8.03
C GLY A 134 3.95 24.93 -6.63
N SER A 135 2.79 25.51 -6.31
CA SER A 135 2.55 26.13 -5.00
C SER A 135 2.53 25.13 -3.85
N HIS A 136 2.18 23.87 -4.14
CA HIS A 136 2.04 22.80 -3.15
C HIS A 136 3.24 21.85 -3.09
N TYR A 137 4.20 22.02 -3.99
CA TYR A 137 5.44 21.25 -3.99
C TYR A 137 6.27 21.38 -2.71
N PRO A 138 6.43 22.57 -2.10
CA PRO A 138 7.15 22.69 -0.83
C PRO A 138 6.50 21.89 0.29
N ASP A 139 5.18 21.78 0.31
CA ASP A 139 4.45 20.99 1.30
C ASP A 139 4.62 19.50 1.08
N ALA A 140 4.66 19.05 -0.19
CA ALA A 140 4.96 17.67 -0.53
C ALA A 140 6.36 17.27 -0.03
N LEU A 141 7.36 18.13 -0.28
CA LEU A 141 8.73 17.94 0.20
C LEU A 141 8.81 17.88 1.73
N LYS A 142 8.18 18.83 2.43
CA LYS A 142 8.13 18.85 3.91
C LYS A 142 7.45 17.61 4.48
N ALA A 143 6.41 17.12 3.82
CA ALA A 143 5.73 15.90 4.22
C ALA A 143 6.55 14.63 3.93
N GLY A 144 7.73 14.74 3.30
CA GLY A 144 8.62 13.63 3.00
C GLY A 144 8.24 12.86 1.74
N TYR A 145 7.41 13.43 0.87
CA TYR A 145 7.23 12.92 -0.49
C TYR A 145 8.42 13.36 -1.32
N GLY A 146 9.02 12.43 -2.08
CA GLY A 146 10.29 12.69 -2.77
C GLY A 146 10.23 13.81 -3.81
N ASP A 147 11.40 14.20 -4.29
CA ASP A 147 11.73 15.40 -5.07
C ASP A 147 11.15 15.44 -6.51
N TRP A 148 10.21 14.56 -6.79
CA TRP A 148 9.54 14.49 -8.07
C TRP A 148 8.24 15.30 -8.06
N LEU A 149 8.14 16.28 -8.96
CA LEU A 149 6.92 17.04 -9.21
C LEU A 149 6.12 16.39 -10.36
N PRO A 150 4.85 15.98 -10.15
CA PRO A 150 4.02 15.47 -11.23
C PRO A 150 3.72 16.55 -12.28
N SER A 151 3.54 16.14 -13.54
CA SER A 151 2.97 17.02 -14.57
C SER A 151 1.44 17.07 -14.45
N PRO A 152 0.78 18.16 -14.94
CA PRO A 152 -0.68 18.26 -14.98
C PRO A 152 -1.35 17.00 -15.54
N SER A 153 -0.89 16.50 -16.69
CA SER A 153 -1.42 15.30 -17.34
C SER A 153 -1.18 14.00 -16.55
N SER A 154 -0.17 13.96 -15.68
CA SER A 154 0.09 12.80 -14.82
C SER A 154 -0.89 12.78 -13.65
N LEU A 155 -1.16 13.95 -13.05
CA LEU A 155 -2.15 14.09 -12.00
C LEU A 155 -3.57 13.82 -12.54
N THR A 156 -3.95 14.39 -13.68
CA THR A 156 -5.28 14.15 -14.29
C THR A 156 -5.51 12.66 -14.53
N ARG A 157 -4.56 11.96 -15.16
CA ARG A 157 -4.68 10.50 -15.37
C ARG A 157 -4.79 9.71 -14.07
N ALA A 158 -4.05 10.11 -13.03
CA ALA A 158 -4.12 9.46 -11.74
C ALA A 158 -5.48 9.71 -11.05
N MET A 159 -6.03 10.91 -11.20
CA MET A 159 -7.38 11.26 -10.73
C MET A 159 -8.47 10.49 -11.47
N ASP A 160 -8.39 10.39 -12.79
CA ASP A 160 -9.36 9.64 -13.61
C ASP A 160 -9.40 8.18 -13.18
N ARG A 161 -8.23 7.57 -12.94
CA ARG A 161 -8.13 6.19 -12.40
C ARG A 161 -8.71 6.07 -10.99
N ALA A 162 -8.39 7.03 -10.11
CA ALA A 162 -8.89 7.04 -8.74
C ALA A 162 -10.42 7.26 -8.67
N LEU A 163 -11.01 7.95 -9.65
CA LEU A 163 -12.44 8.14 -9.78
C LEU A 163 -13.13 6.94 -10.45
N ALA A 164 -12.51 6.32 -11.46
CA ALA A 164 -13.04 5.11 -12.08
C ALA A 164 -13.20 3.95 -11.09
N PHE A 165 -12.30 3.84 -10.10
CA PHE A 165 -12.39 2.86 -9.03
C PHE A 165 -13.57 3.10 -8.05
N LEU A 166 -14.12 4.33 -8.01
CA LEU A 166 -15.26 4.69 -7.16
C LEU A 166 -16.62 4.44 -7.83
N TRP A 167 -16.67 4.20 -9.14
CA TRP A 167 -17.89 3.90 -9.90
C TRP A 167 -18.12 2.39 -10.11
N LEU A 168 -17.21 1.55 -9.63
CA LEU A 168 -17.29 0.08 -9.67
C LEU A 168 -17.70 -0.53 -8.30
N ARG A 169 -18.15 0.31 -7.37
CA ARG A 169 -18.74 -0.06 -6.07
C ARG A 169 -20.18 0.44 -6.02
#